data_AF-A0A1I4QKK8-F1
#
_entry.id   AF-A0A1I4QKK8-F1
#
_cell.length_a   1.000
_cell.length_b   1.000
_cell.length_c   1.000
_cell.angle_alpha   90.00
_cell.angle_beta   90.00
_cell.angle_gamma   90.00
#
_symmetry.space_group_name_H-M   'P 1'
#
loop_
_entity.id
_entity.type
_entity.pdbx_description
1 polymer ?
#
loop_
_entity_poly.entity_id
_entity_poly.type
_entity_poly.pdbx_seq_one_letter_code
_entity_poly.pdbx_strand_id
1 'polypeptide(L)'
;MGRIVEASPEIPYLSLKLSFDAAVILEIVEKTNRPASVPVESGRGITVNQTSPVLLEVIVRLMQLLGTPEDISVLAPLIIREVLYRMLQGEQGALLYQFAISGSHAYNITQTNRLINRQYDRPLAIGHLTKSVNLSISALHKHFKRVTEMSSFEKIATIILRCF
;
A
#
# COMPACT_ATOMS: atom_id res chain seq x y z
N MET A 1 11.05 -10.01 3.16
CA MET A 1 10.62 -10.94 2.08
C MET A 1 9.82 -12.07 2.70
N GLY A 2 8.59 -12.34 2.23
CA GLY A 2 7.82 -13.52 2.63
C GLY A 2 8.07 -14.68 1.65
N ARG A 3 8.10 -15.92 2.14
CA ARG A 3 8.23 -17.14 1.32
C ARG A 3 7.10 -18.10 1.64
N ILE A 4 6.39 -18.55 0.62
CA ILE A 4 5.38 -19.62 0.74
C ILE A 4 6.14 -20.94 0.70
N VAL A 5 6.04 -21.74 1.76
CA VAL A 5 6.85 -22.96 1.92
C VAL A 5 6.03 -24.26 1.83
N GLU A 6 4.71 -24.18 1.89
CA GLU A 6 3.81 -25.34 1.99
C GLU A 6 2.90 -25.53 0.77
N ALA A 7 2.91 -24.59 -0.19
CA ALA A 7 2.03 -24.70 -1.35
C ALA A 7 2.49 -25.84 -2.29
N SER A 8 1.54 -26.68 -2.70
CA SER A 8 1.73 -27.72 -3.72
C SER A 8 0.58 -27.68 -4.73
N PRO A 9 0.66 -28.41 -5.87
CA PRO A 9 -0.50 -28.56 -6.76
C PRO A 9 -1.74 -29.14 -6.06
N GLU A 10 -1.53 -30.00 -5.06
CA GLU A 10 -2.59 -30.62 -4.25
C GLU A 10 -3.12 -29.67 -3.16
N ILE A 11 -2.29 -28.72 -2.69
CA ILE A 11 -2.64 -27.70 -1.70
C ILE A 11 -2.27 -26.32 -2.26
N PRO A 12 -3.04 -25.80 -3.23
CA PRO A 12 -2.70 -24.55 -3.89
C PRO A 12 -2.83 -23.36 -2.92
N TYR A 13 -1.85 -22.46 -2.96
CA TYR A 13 -1.90 -21.22 -2.20
C TYR A 13 -2.55 -20.11 -3.03
N LEU A 14 -3.67 -19.60 -2.54
CA LEU A 14 -4.34 -18.45 -3.13
C LEU A 14 -3.99 -17.18 -2.34
N SER A 15 -3.65 -16.10 -3.04
CA SER A 15 -3.46 -14.79 -2.45
C SER A 15 -4.27 -13.72 -3.17
N LEU A 16 -4.80 -12.79 -2.40
CA LEU A 16 -5.51 -11.61 -2.89
C LEU A 16 -4.64 -10.38 -2.65
N LYS A 17 -4.42 -9.58 -3.69
CA LYS A 17 -3.79 -8.27 -3.60
C LYS A 17 -4.80 -7.19 -3.94
N LEU A 18 -5.22 -6.42 -2.94
CA LEU A 18 -6.03 -5.23 -3.14
C LEU A 18 -5.13 -3.99 -3.18
N SER A 19 -5.37 -3.13 -4.16
CA SER A 19 -4.70 -1.84 -4.28
C SER A 19 -5.75 -0.75 -4.08
N PHE A 20 -5.47 0.18 -3.17
CA PHE A 20 -6.41 1.23 -2.81
C PHE A 20 -5.95 2.58 -3.32
N ASP A 21 -6.91 3.42 -3.71
CA ASP A 21 -6.66 4.82 -4.02
C ASP A 21 -6.66 5.65 -2.73
N ALA A 22 -5.67 6.53 -2.60
CA ALA A 22 -5.59 7.50 -1.52
C ALA A 22 -6.85 8.37 -1.45
N ALA A 23 -7.45 8.73 -2.59
CA ALA A 23 -8.66 9.53 -2.65
C ALA A 23 -9.85 8.84 -1.94
N VAL A 24 -10.00 7.53 -2.12
CA VAL A 24 -11.08 6.75 -1.50
C VAL A 24 -10.86 6.64 0.01
N ILE A 25 -9.61 6.50 0.45
CA ILE A 25 -9.28 6.49 1.88
C ILE A 25 -9.66 7.83 2.53
N LEU A 26 -9.33 8.95 1.90
CA LEU A 26 -9.68 10.29 2.40
C LEU A 26 -11.20 10.50 2.44
N GLU A 27 -11.93 10.11 1.39
CA GLU A 27 -13.40 10.20 1.33
C GLU A 27 -14.06 9.49 2.53
N ILE A 28 -13.57 8.30 2.91
CA ILE A 28 -14.10 7.52 4.03
C ILE A 28 -13.78 8.19 5.37
N VAL A 29 -12.59 8.75 5.52
CA VAL A 29 -12.17 9.43 6.76
C VAL A 29 -12.98 10.70 6.99
N GLU A 30 -13.19 11.51 5.95
CA GLU A 30 -14.03 12.71 6.02
C GLU A 30 -15.46 12.36 6.47
N LYS A 31 -16.06 11.32 5.90
CA LYS A 31 -17.43 10.87 6.25
C LYS A 31 -17.55 10.33 7.67
N THR A 32 -16.47 9.83 8.26
CA THR A 32 -16.48 9.23 9.60
C THR A 32 -16.14 10.23 10.71
N ASN A 33 -15.85 11.50 10.34
CA ASN A 33 -15.45 12.59 11.23
C ASN A 33 -14.41 12.18 12.29
N ARG A 34 -13.54 11.23 11.92
CA ARG A 34 -12.56 10.65 12.84
C ARG A 34 -11.35 11.57 12.84
N PRO A 35 -10.94 12.13 13.99
CA PRO A 35 -9.63 12.73 14.09
C PRO A 35 -8.65 11.60 13.87
N ALA A 36 -7.95 11.63 12.75
CA ALA A 36 -6.83 10.73 12.59
C ALA A 36 -5.83 11.10 13.69
N SER A 37 -5.67 10.21 14.67
CA SER A 37 -4.47 10.24 15.48
C SER A 37 -3.34 9.93 14.49
N VAL A 38 -2.67 10.96 14.02
CA VAL A 38 -1.51 10.84 13.14
C VAL A 38 -0.32 10.67 14.07
N PRO A 39 0.28 9.47 14.18
CA PRO A 39 1.58 9.37 14.81
C PRO A 39 2.54 10.26 14.01
N VAL A 40 3.34 11.06 14.72
CA VAL A 40 4.31 11.99 14.12
C VAL A 40 5.38 11.25 13.30
N GLU A 41 5.54 9.94 13.52
CA GLU A 41 6.51 9.10 12.82
C GLU A 41 5.85 8.10 11.86
N SER A 42 6.51 7.90 10.71
CA SER A 42 6.10 6.89 9.71
C SER A 42 6.42 5.49 10.23
N GLY A 43 5.43 4.61 10.28
CA GLY A 43 5.63 3.18 10.55
C GLY A 43 6.32 2.44 9.39
N ARG A 44 6.59 1.13 9.57
CA ARG A 44 7.04 0.26 8.47
C ARG A 44 5.96 0.21 7.38
N GLY A 45 6.36 0.17 6.11
CA GLY A 45 5.41 0.10 4.98
C GLY A 45 4.85 -1.29 4.70
N ILE A 46 5.25 -2.28 5.52
CA ILE A 46 4.71 -3.62 5.53
C ILE A 46 4.43 -3.99 6.99
N THR A 47 3.22 -4.47 7.25
CA THR A 47 2.79 -4.97 8.55
C THR A 47 2.10 -6.31 8.36
N VAL A 48 2.35 -7.26 9.28
CA VAL A 48 1.65 -8.55 9.33
C VAL A 48 0.71 -8.50 10.52
N ASN A 49 -0.57 -8.78 10.29
CA ASN A 49 -1.59 -8.77 11.34
C ASN A 49 -2.50 -9.98 11.17
N GLN A 50 -3.11 -10.40 12.28
CA GLN A 50 -4.21 -11.35 12.22
C GLN A 50 -5.44 -10.65 11.63
N THR A 51 -6.03 -11.23 10.59
CA THR A 51 -7.27 -10.73 9.99
C THR A 51 -8.43 -11.00 10.95
N SER A 52 -9.26 -9.99 11.20
CA SER A 52 -10.49 -10.20 11.98
C SER A 52 -11.49 -11.05 11.20
N PRO A 53 -12.34 -11.87 11.86
CA PRO A 53 -13.36 -12.66 11.18
C PRO A 53 -14.27 -11.81 10.28
N VAL A 54 -14.57 -10.60 10.75
CA VAL A 54 -15.40 -9.62 10.03
C VAL A 54 -14.73 -9.13 8.75
N LEU A 55 -13.42 -8.86 8.76
CA LEU A 55 -12.70 -8.45 7.55
C LEU A 55 -12.57 -9.62 6.57
N LEU A 56 -12.37 -10.84 7.08
CA LEU A 56 -12.30 -12.05 6.28
C LEU A 56 -13.63 -12.31 5.54
N GLU A 57 -14.76 -12.15 6.22
CA GLU A 57 -16.09 -12.33 5.62
C GLU A 57 -16.31 -11.42 4.41
N VAL A 58 -15.93 -10.15 4.53
CA VAL A 58 -16.05 -9.18 3.42
C VAL A 58 -15.13 -9.53 2.26
N ILE A 59 -13.90 -10.00 2.54
CA ILE A 59 -12.96 -10.45 1.52
C ILE A 59 -13.50 -11.69 0.80
N VAL A 60 -14.09 -12.66 1.53
CA VAL A 60 -14.72 -13.84 0.93
C VAL A 60 -15.87 -13.44 0.02
N ARG A 61 -16.74 -12.52 0.45
CA ARG A 61 -17.82 -11.96 -0.39
C ARG A 61 -17.27 -11.32 -1.67
N LEU A 62 -16.15 -10.60 -1.59
CA LEU A 62 -15.49 -10.03 -2.77
C LEU A 62 -15.03 -11.11 -3.76
N MET A 63 -14.42 -12.19 -3.26
CA MET A 63 -13.94 -13.29 -4.10
C MET A 63 -15.09 -14.10 -4.71
N GLN A 64 -16.22 -14.22 -4.02
CA GLN A 64 -17.40 -14.92 -4.52
C GLN A 64 -17.98 -14.26 -5.79
N LEU A 65 -17.76 -12.96 -6.00
CA LEU A 65 -18.16 -12.28 -7.24
C LEU A 65 -17.45 -12.83 -8.49
N LEU A 66 -16.35 -13.57 -8.34
CA LEU A 66 -15.74 -14.30 -9.47
C LEU A 66 -16.70 -15.37 -10.05
N GLY A 67 -17.68 -15.81 -9.27
CA GLY A 67 -18.76 -16.70 -9.71
C GLY A 67 -19.96 -15.98 -10.34
N THR A 68 -20.08 -14.66 -10.17
CA THR A 68 -21.13 -13.82 -10.78
C THR A 68 -20.54 -12.56 -11.45
N PRO A 69 -19.83 -12.72 -12.58
CA PRO A 69 -19.10 -11.61 -13.21
C PRO A 69 -19.94 -10.38 -13.57
N GLU A 70 -21.22 -10.57 -13.86
CA GLU A 70 -22.21 -9.52 -14.13
C GLU A 70 -22.38 -8.55 -12.96
N ASP A 71 -22.25 -9.04 -11.72
CA ASP A 71 -22.41 -8.24 -10.51
C ASP A 71 -21.16 -7.43 -10.16
N ILE A 72 -19.98 -7.83 -10.69
CA ILE A 72 -18.68 -7.26 -10.30
C ILE A 72 -18.68 -5.74 -10.45
N SER A 73 -19.18 -5.23 -11.58
CA SER A 73 -19.15 -3.79 -11.89
C SER A 73 -19.91 -2.95 -10.87
N VAL A 74 -20.94 -3.51 -10.24
CA VAL A 74 -21.80 -2.83 -9.26
C VAL A 74 -21.36 -3.12 -7.84
N LEU A 75 -21.14 -4.39 -7.49
CA LEU A 75 -20.91 -4.82 -6.11
C LEU A 75 -19.45 -4.69 -5.67
N ALA A 76 -18.47 -4.96 -6.55
CA ALA A 76 -17.06 -4.94 -6.14
C ALA A 76 -16.61 -3.58 -5.59
N PRO A 77 -16.96 -2.42 -6.20
CA PRO A 77 -16.60 -1.12 -5.65
C PRO A 77 -17.17 -0.87 -4.24
N LEU A 78 -18.37 -1.38 -3.96
CA LEU A 78 -19.04 -1.24 -2.66
C LEU A 78 -18.36 -2.11 -1.60
N ILE A 79 -18.08 -3.37 -1.93
CA ILE A 79 -17.40 -4.31 -1.03
C ILE A 79 -15.96 -3.83 -0.74
N ILE A 80 -15.24 -3.32 -1.75
CA ILE A 80 -13.90 -2.75 -1.56
C ILE A 80 -13.94 -1.53 -0.62
N ARG A 81 -14.95 -0.67 -0.73
CA ARG A 81 -15.16 0.43 0.24
C ARG A 81 -15.43 -0.09 1.64
N GLU A 82 -16.19 -1.17 1.78
CA GLU A 82 -16.43 -1.83 3.07
C GLU A 82 -15.11 -2.38 3.68
N VAL A 83 -14.28 -3.05 2.87
CA VAL A 83 -12.93 -3.53 3.28
C VAL A 83 -12.10 -2.37 3.82
N LEU A 84 -12.00 -1.28 3.04
CA LEU A 84 -11.24 -0.09 3.42
C LEU A 84 -11.73 0.52 4.73
N TYR A 85 -13.04 0.68 4.87
CA TYR A 85 -13.65 1.20 6.09
C TYR A 85 -13.29 0.34 7.30
N ARG A 86 -13.43 -0.99 7.21
CA ARG A 86 -13.10 -1.91 8.31
C ARG A 86 -11.60 -1.89 8.65
N MET A 87 -10.73 -1.80 7.64
CA MET A 87 -9.29 -1.63 7.85
C MET A 87 -8.96 -0.31 8.56
N LEU A 88 -9.65 0.78 8.23
CA LEU A 88 -9.51 2.08 8.91
C LEU A 88 -10.00 2.04 10.37
N GLN A 89 -10.97 1.18 10.70
CA GLN A 89 -11.41 0.98 12.08
C GLN A 89 -10.47 0.06 12.88
N GLY A 90 -9.71 -0.80 12.22
CA GLY A 90 -8.78 -1.72 12.85
C GLY A 90 -7.50 -1.06 13.38
N GLU A 91 -6.64 -1.89 13.96
CA GLU A 91 -5.37 -1.48 14.60
C GLU A 91 -4.46 -0.65 13.68
N GLN A 92 -4.45 -0.95 12.38
CA GLN A 92 -3.59 -0.29 11.39
C GLN A 92 -4.26 0.88 10.66
N GLY A 93 -5.44 1.33 11.09
CA GLY A 93 -6.16 2.42 10.43
C GLY A 93 -5.37 3.73 10.34
N ALA A 94 -4.58 4.03 11.38
CA ALA A 94 -3.68 5.19 11.40
C ALA A 94 -2.57 5.09 10.33
N LEU A 95 -2.01 3.90 10.11
CA LEU A 95 -1.00 3.67 9.07
C LEU A 95 -1.61 3.83 7.68
N LEU A 96 -2.79 3.24 7.44
CA LEU A 96 -3.49 3.37 6.16
C LEU A 96 -3.82 4.84 5.84
N TYR A 97 -4.23 5.62 6.85
CA TYR A 97 -4.44 7.05 6.71
C TYR A 97 -3.15 7.82 6.38
N GLN A 98 -2.03 7.50 7.02
CA GLN A 98 -0.74 8.14 6.70
C GLN A 98 -0.38 7.96 5.21
N PHE A 99 -0.66 6.80 4.60
CA PHE A 99 -0.40 6.58 3.18
C PHE A 99 -1.31 7.38 2.23
N ALA A 100 -2.43 7.92 2.73
CA ALA A 100 -3.39 8.69 1.94
C ALA A 100 -3.21 10.21 2.03
N ILE A 101 -2.70 10.73 3.15
CA ILE A 101 -2.49 12.17 3.33
C ILE A 101 -1.36 12.68 2.43
N SER A 102 -1.68 13.62 1.55
CA SER A 102 -0.69 14.35 0.75
C SER A 102 0.31 15.09 1.65
N GLY A 103 1.60 14.93 1.37
CA GLY A 103 2.68 15.55 2.14
C GLY A 103 3.15 14.76 3.36
N SER A 104 2.48 13.66 3.74
CA SER A 104 3.02 12.74 4.73
C SER A 104 4.29 12.05 4.17
N HIS A 105 5.21 11.68 5.06
CA HIS A 105 6.38 10.90 4.65
C HIS A 105 6.00 9.57 3.97
N ALA A 106 4.95 8.89 4.43
CA ALA A 106 4.49 7.62 3.85
C ALA A 106 3.92 7.79 2.43
N TYR A 107 3.14 8.86 2.22
CA TYR A 107 2.64 9.25 0.90
C TYR A 107 3.78 9.61 -0.04
N ASN A 108 4.72 10.45 0.43
CA ASN A 108 5.90 10.86 -0.32
C ASN A 108 6.74 9.66 -0.76
N ILE A 109 7.01 8.69 0.13
CA ILE A 109 7.72 7.46 -0.25
C ILE A 109 6.93 6.63 -1.27
N THR A 110 5.60 6.54 -1.15
CA THR A 110 4.75 5.88 -2.16
C THR A 110 4.88 6.54 -3.53
N GLN A 111 4.88 7.88 -3.60
CA GLN A 111 5.08 8.61 -4.85
C GLN A 111 6.49 8.41 -5.42
N THR A 112 7.53 8.45 -4.58
CA THR A 112 8.90 8.13 -4.99
C THR A 112 8.98 6.74 -5.60
N ASN A 113 8.40 5.72 -4.96
CA ASN A 113 8.42 4.34 -5.47
C ASN A 113 7.65 4.23 -6.81
N ARG A 114 6.50 4.92 -6.96
CA ARG A 114 5.78 5.00 -8.24
C ARG A 114 6.62 5.66 -9.34
N LEU A 115 7.33 6.74 -9.04
CA LEU A 115 8.22 7.42 -9.98
C LEU A 115 9.38 6.52 -10.41
N ILE A 116 10.03 5.84 -9.46
CA ILE A 116 11.10 4.88 -9.76
C ILE A 116 10.58 3.77 -10.68
N ASN A 117 9.43 3.16 -10.37
CA ASN A 117 8.85 2.10 -11.20
C ASN A 117 8.35 2.59 -12.58
N ARG A 118 8.12 3.90 -12.78
CA ARG A 118 7.69 4.47 -14.07
C ARG A 118 8.84 4.97 -14.94
N GLN A 119 9.99 5.30 -14.34
CA GLN A 119 11.11 5.97 -15.01
C GLN A 119 12.42 5.16 -14.92
N TYR A 120 12.34 3.87 -14.60
CA TYR A 120 13.51 3.00 -14.43
C TYR A 120 14.37 2.86 -15.69
N ASP A 121 13.80 3.17 -16.85
CA ASP A 121 14.40 3.19 -18.18
C ASP A 121 15.18 4.48 -18.47
N ARG A 122 15.18 5.45 -17.54
CA ARG A 122 15.88 6.74 -17.66
C ARG A 122 16.94 6.93 -16.57
N PRO A 123 17.94 7.81 -16.77
CA PRO A 123 18.89 8.18 -15.72
C PRO A 123 18.18 8.84 -14.53
N LEU A 124 17.81 8.03 -13.52
CA LEU A 124 17.19 8.48 -12.28
C LEU A 124 18.26 9.08 -11.36
N ALA A 125 18.52 10.38 -11.46
CA ALA A 125 19.35 11.06 -10.48
C ALA A 125 18.55 11.27 -9.18
N ILE A 126 19.15 10.95 -8.03
CA ILE A 126 18.54 11.12 -6.69
C ILE A 126 18.02 12.55 -6.46
N GLY A 127 18.66 13.56 -7.04
CA GLY A 127 18.23 14.96 -6.97
C GLY A 127 16.88 15.25 -7.67
N HIS A 128 16.47 14.44 -8.65
CA HIS A 128 15.14 14.54 -9.25
C HIS A 128 14.06 13.93 -8.36
N LEU A 129 14.40 12.86 -7.62
CA LEU A 129 13.48 12.22 -6.68
C LEU A 129 13.23 13.10 -5.45
N THR A 130 14.22 13.82 -4.94
CA THR A 130 14.04 14.73 -3.79
C THR A 130 13.18 15.94 -4.13
N LYS A 131 13.32 16.49 -5.34
CA LYS A 131 12.49 17.61 -5.83
C LYS A 131 11.02 17.25 -5.97
N SER A 132 10.69 16.01 -6.33
CA SER A 132 9.29 15.59 -6.53
C SER A 132 8.54 15.30 -5.23
N VAL A 133 9.24 15.08 -4.11
CA VAL A 133 8.61 14.76 -2.81
C VAL A 133 8.95 15.73 -1.68
N ASN A 134 9.57 16.87 -2.01
CA ASN A 134 9.91 17.95 -1.08
C ASN A 134 10.68 17.45 0.18
N LEU A 135 11.59 16.49 0.00
CA LEU A 135 12.45 15.93 1.05
C LEU A 135 13.92 16.21 0.75
N SER A 136 14.71 16.43 1.80
CA SER A 136 16.18 16.39 1.66
C SER A 136 16.64 14.96 1.32
N ILE A 137 17.84 14.83 0.75
CA ILE A 137 18.43 13.51 0.40
C ILE A 137 18.50 12.60 1.63
N SER A 138 18.96 13.13 2.77
CA SER A 138 19.07 12.37 4.03
C SER A 138 17.70 11.92 4.56
N ALA A 139 16.69 12.79 4.50
CA ALA A 139 15.32 12.44 4.87
C ALA A 139 14.76 11.35 3.93
N LEU A 140 14.98 11.48 2.61
CA LEU A 140 14.54 10.48 1.64
C LEU A 140 15.12 9.10 1.96
N HIS A 141 16.45 8.96 2.14
CA HIS A 141 17.06 7.68 2.49
C HIS A 141 16.51 7.10 3.80
N LYS A 142 16.37 7.93 4.84
CA LYS A 142 15.86 7.52 6.15
C LYS A 142 14.42 7.00 6.08
N HIS A 143 13.51 7.74 5.43
CA HIS A 143 12.11 7.35 5.32
C HIS A 143 11.91 6.20 4.32
N PHE A 144 12.63 6.17 3.22
CA PHE A 144 12.56 5.09 2.23
C PHE A 144 12.98 3.76 2.88
N LYS A 145 14.12 3.72 3.58
CA LYS A 145 14.57 2.53 4.31
C LYS A 145 13.59 2.08 5.39
N ARG A 146 12.96 3.01 6.09
CA ARG A 146 11.96 2.67 7.11
C ARG A 146 10.70 2.06 6.51
N VAL A 147 10.24 2.59 5.38
CA VAL A 147 8.99 2.15 4.73
C VAL A 147 9.19 0.89 3.89
N THR A 148 10.28 0.78 3.14
CA THR A 148 10.50 -0.31 2.17
C THR A 148 11.53 -1.35 2.63
N GLU A 149 12.07 -1.22 3.84
CA GLU A 149 13.18 -2.03 4.39
C GLU A 149 14.48 -1.97 3.55
N MET A 150 14.55 -1.05 2.58
CA MET A 150 15.66 -0.89 1.64
C MET A 150 15.93 0.59 1.43
N SER A 151 17.17 1.00 1.21
CA SER A 151 17.46 2.36 0.78
C SER A 151 16.90 2.63 -0.63
N SER A 152 16.63 3.90 -0.94
CA SER A 152 16.20 4.32 -2.28
C SER A 152 17.18 3.90 -3.38
N PHE A 153 18.48 3.87 -3.07
CA PHE A 153 19.53 3.40 -3.99
C PHE A 153 19.43 1.90 -4.24
N GLU A 154 19.33 1.08 -3.19
CA GLU A 154 19.16 -0.38 -3.31
C GLU A 154 17.91 -0.74 -4.10
N LYS A 155 16.83 0.04 -3.95
CA LYS A 155 15.59 -0.16 -4.71
C LYS A 155 15.76 0.11 -6.21
N ILE A 156 16.47 1.18 -6.58
CA ILE A 156 16.80 1.49 -7.99
C ILE A 156 17.66 0.37 -8.58
N ALA A 157 18.72 -0.03 -7.88
CA ALA A 157 19.61 -1.12 -8.31
C ALA A 157 18.86 -2.45 -8.49
N THR A 158 17.95 -2.79 -7.56
CA THR A 158 17.13 -4.02 -7.63
C THR A 158 16.21 -4.05 -8.86
N ILE A 159 15.66 -2.90 -9.27
CA ILE A 159 14.81 -2.83 -10.47
C ILE A 159 15.65 -2.98 -11.73
N ILE A 160 16.78 -2.27 -11.83
CA ILE A 160 17.68 -2.35 -12.98
C ILE A 160 18.17 -3.80 -13.17
N LEU A 161 18.61 -4.47 -12.10
CA LEU A 161 19.11 -5.85 -12.14
C LEU A 161 18.05 -6.93 -12.41
N ARG A 162 16.74 -6.59 -12.37
CA ARG A 162 15.65 -7.51 -12.71
C ARG A 162 15.08 -7.30 -14.12
N CYS A 163 15.45 -6.20 -14.77
CA CYS A 163 15.03 -5.88 -16.14
C CYS A 163 16.09 -6.25 -17.19
N PHE A 164 17.26 -6.74 -16.76
CA PHE A 164 18.28 -7.44 -17.56
C PHE A 164 18.38 -8.89 -17.07
#